data_AF-A0AA43DD71-F1
#
_entry.id   AF-A0AA43DD71-F1
#
_cell.length_a   1.000
_cell.length_b   1.000
_cell.length_c   1.000
_cell.angle_alpha   90.00
_cell.angle_beta   90.00
_cell.angle_gamma   90.00
#
_symmetry.space_group_name_H-M   'P 1'
#
loop_
_entity.id
_entity.type
_entity.pdbx_description
1 polymer ?
#
loop_
_entity_poly.entity_id
_entity_poly.type
_entity_poly.pdbx_seq_one_letter_code
_entity_poly.pdbx_strand_id
1 'polypeptide(L)'
;MAEERDSISPTKIGFGILWSACWTGIPIKAVFAVMAMTMGLVHFEGRFGLAFLMLLASPVTVFSAPAIMAIYDTHFGEGIGLPLIFGASIPIDIWALGLVGRTFFLERLKKEPPHDGLGFSIWWRTALIGTLIMPLLWGIVSRVTDTAISASHSIADMEVLRHIYDTGLPVAERIGLELTVWGSISSAVLFILSVVGVSVLGQAIRRIAEDCRPAPENYQGLVTRWDLMRVPNDQGLLLASLAGAGVVFSLVFWTILPVTTPHPHECCTKPEVHAEPIYKPGDALNKNTQRLAAMAAQIEAMEKQKPETKGQKEKGKGKPAGAAPSDNSKP
;
A
#
# COMPACT_ATOMS: atom_id res chain seq x y z
N MET A 1 1.77 -27.00 46.15
CA MET A 1 0.60 -27.30 45.30
C MET A 1 0.95 -26.93 43.88
N ALA A 2 1.47 -27.90 43.12
CA ALA A 2 1.67 -27.75 41.70
C ALA A 2 0.41 -28.30 41.02
N GLU A 3 -0.53 -27.43 40.67
CA GLU A 3 -1.62 -27.84 39.80
C GLU A 3 -1.03 -28.33 38.48
N GLU A 4 -1.51 -29.49 38.04
CA GLU A 4 -1.39 -29.94 36.67
C GLU A 4 -2.04 -28.88 35.78
N ARG A 5 -1.26 -27.91 35.30
CA ARG A 5 -1.74 -26.97 34.29
C ARG A 5 -1.93 -27.72 32.99
N ASP A 6 -3.18 -28.14 32.80
CA ASP A 6 -3.80 -28.72 31.62
C ASP A 6 -2.97 -28.59 30.35
N SER A 7 -2.69 -29.75 29.74
CA SER A 7 -2.11 -29.88 28.40
C SER A 7 -2.75 -28.87 27.43
N ILE A 8 -2.04 -27.77 27.14
CA ILE A 8 -2.53 -26.72 26.25
C ILE A 8 -2.94 -27.36 24.92
N SER A 9 -4.19 -27.11 24.50
CA SER A 9 -4.72 -27.76 23.30
C SER A 9 -3.93 -27.37 22.06
N PRO A 10 -3.74 -28.28 21.08
CA PRO A 10 -2.95 -27.99 19.87
C PRO A 10 -3.41 -26.71 19.17
N THR A 11 -4.72 -26.51 19.02
CA THR A 11 -5.30 -25.28 18.45
C THR A 11 -4.86 -24.00 19.16
N LYS A 12 -4.76 -24.01 20.50
CA LYS A 12 -4.27 -22.83 21.28
C LYS A 12 -2.78 -22.57 21.04
N ILE A 13 -1.96 -23.62 20.90
CA ILE A 13 -0.52 -23.50 20.57
C ILE A 13 -0.36 -22.93 19.15
N GLY A 14 -1.03 -23.55 18.17
CA GLY A 14 -0.98 -23.12 16.77
C GLY A 14 -1.48 -21.70 16.58
N PHE A 15 -2.63 -21.35 17.17
CA PHE A 15 -3.20 -20.01 17.07
C PHE A 15 -2.30 -18.97 17.75
N GLY A 16 -1.85 -19.24 18.98
CA GLY A 16 -1.03 -18.29 19.74
C GLY A 16 0.28 -17.92 19.04
N ILE A 17 0.94 -18.90 18.40
CA ILE A 17 2.19 -18.64 17.66
C ILE A 17 1.90 -18.01 16.29
N LEU A 18 0.96 -18.57 15.50
CA LEU A 18 0.70 -18.08 14.14
C LEU A 18 0.11 -16.65 14.14
N TRP A 19 -0.83 -16.36 15.04
CA TRP A 19 -1.46 -15.04 15.17
C TRP A 19 -0.45 -13.97 15.59
N SER A 20 0.34 -14.22 16.63
CA SER A 20 1.35 -13.26 17.09
C SER A 20 2.48 -13.09 16.07
N ALA A 21 2.91 -14.14 15.38
CA ALA A 21 3.93 -14.03 14.32
C ALA A 21 3.41 -13.25 13.10
N CYS A 22 2.16 -13.47 12.71
CA CYS A 22 1.45 -12.70 11.68
C CYS A 22 1.50 -11.19 11.96
N TRP A 23 1.04 -10.75 13.14
CA TRP A 23 1.08 -9.33 13.53
C TRP A 23 2.50 -8.77 13.70
N THR A 24 3.49 -9.62 14.01
CA THR A 24 4.90 -9.22 14.09
C THR A 24 5.51 -9.00 12.70
N GLY A 25 5.12 -9.80 11.70
CA GLY A 25 5.64 -9.71 10.32
C GLY A 25 4.91 -8.70 9.43
N ILE A 26 3.58 -8.52 9.61
CA ILE A 26 2.74 -7.66 8.75
C ILE A 26 3.31 -6.24 8.55
N PRO A 27 3.72 -5.48 9.58
CA PRO A 27 4.17 -4.10 9.38
C PRO A 27 5.39 -4.00 8.46
N ILE A 28 6.31 -4.97 8.54
CA ILE A 28 7.52 -5.00 7.72
C ILE A 28 7.17 -5.42 6.29
N LYS A 29 6.38 -6.48 6.12
CA LYS A 29 5.95 -6.96 4.79
C LYS A 29 5.09 -5.92 4.04
N ALA A 30 4.26 -5.16 4.76
CA ALA A 30 3.43 -4.12 4.18
C ALA A 30 4.27 -3.02 3.52
N VAL A 31 5.42 -2.65 4.07
CA VAL A 31 6.37 -1.69 3.44
C VAL A 31 6.84 -2.22 2.10
N PHE A 32 7.26 -3.50 2.02
CA PHE A 32 7.70 -4.12 0.76
C PHE A 32 6.57 -4.23 -0.27
N ALA A 33 5.35 -4.58 0.16
CA ALA A 33 4.19 -4.65 -0.74
C ALA A 33 3.79 -3.26 -1.28
N VAL A 34 3.74 -2.23 -0.42
CA VAL A 34 3.49 -0.85 -0.85
C VAL A 34 4.57 -0.37 -1.81
N MET A 35 5.85 -0.62 -1.52
CA MET A 35 6.97 -0.25 -2.38
C MET A 35 6.89 -0.95 -3.76
N ALA A 36 6.57 -2.24 -3.79
CA ALA A 36 6.42 -2.97 -5.06
C ALA A 36 5.21 -2.49 -5.88
N MET A 37 4.11 -2.08 -5.22
CA MET A 37 2.97 -1.45 -5.88
C MET A 37 3.31 -0.04 -6.41
N THR A 38 4.02 0.80 -5.64
CA THR A 38 4.40 2.15 -6.10
C THR A 38 5.43 2.14 -7.23
N MET A 39 6.29 1.11 -7.29
CA MET A 39 7.17 0.86 -8.43
C MET A 39 6.45 0.28 -9.67
N GLY A 40 5.15 -0.07 -9.59
CA GLY A 40 4.42 -0.76 -10.67
C GLY A 40 4.89 -2.19 -10.95
N LEU A 41 5.60 -2.84 -10.02
CA LEU A 41 6.14 -4.20 -10.19
C LEU A 41 5.10 -5.31 -9.94
N VAL A 42 3.96 -4.96 -9.34
CA VAL A 42 2.84 -5.88 -9.06
C VAL A 42 1.53 -5.25 -9.48
N HIS A 43 0.80 -5.96 -10.33
CA HIS A 43 -0.60 -5.68 -10.62
C HIS A 43 -1.43 -6.82 -10.02
N PHE A 44 -2.11 -6.58 -8.90
CA PHE A 44 -3.05 -7.55 -8.34
C PHE A 44 -4.34 -7.52 -9.17
N GLU A 45 -4.71 -8.66 -9.75
CA GLU A 45 -5.99 -8.81 -10.45
C GLU A 45 -7.09 -9.28 -9.49
N GLY A 46 -8.32 -8.84 -9.73
CA GLY A 46 -9.51 -9.36 -9.04
C GLY A 46 -9.58 -9.03 -7.54
N ARG A 47 -9.73 -10.05 -6.69
CA ARG A 47 -10.11 -9.94 -5.27
C ARG A 47 -8.96 -9.44 -4.38
N PHE A 48 -8.56 -8.18 -4.54
CA PHE A 48 -7.51 -7.47 -3.77
C PHE A 48 -7.41 -7.88 -2.30
N GLY A 49 -8.52 -7.86 -1.55
CA GLY A 49 -8.50 -8.12 -0.10
C GLY A 49 -8.01 -9.51 0.30
N LEU A 50 -8.33 -10.56 -0.45
CA LEU A 50 -7.95 -11.94 -0.10
C LEU A 50 -6.51 -12.25 -0.52
N ALA A 51 -6.10 -11.78 -1.70
CA ALA A 51 -4.71 -11.90 -2.15
C ALA A 51 -3.76 -11.14 -1.22
N PHE A 52 -4.10 -9.90 -0.85
CA PHE A 52 -3.33 -9.07 0.07
C PHE A 52 -3.24 -9.68 1.49
N LEU A 53 -4.36 -10.21 2.02
CA LEU A 53 -4.35 -10.95 3.30
C LEU A 53 -3.51 -12.23 3.23
N MET A 54 -3.64 -13.04 2.17
CA MET A 54 -2.81 -14.22 1.97
C MET A 54 -1.31 -13.85 1.93
N LEU A 55 -0.93 -12.90 1.07
CA LEU A 55 0.46 -12.52 0.83
C LEU A 55 1.17 -12.00 2.09
N LEU A 56 0.48 -11.17 2.87
CA LEU A 56 1.07 -10.49 4.03
C LEU A 56 0.91 -11.27 5.33
N ALA A 57 -0.25 -11.87 5.58
CA ALA A 57 -0.61 -12.35 6.92
C ALA A 57 -0.04 -13.73 7.27
N SER A 58 0.52 -14.50 6.33
CA SER A 58 0.87 -15.91 6.63
C SER A 58 2.22 -16.36 6.05
N PRO A 59 3.05 -17.09 6.84
CA PRO A 59 4.28 -17.74 6.37
C PRO A 59 4.07 -18.85 5.34
N VAL A 60 2.81 -19.22 5.09
CA VAL A 60 2.38 -20.30 4.21
C VAL A 60 2.44 -19.91 2.73
N THR A 61 2.26 -18.64 2.40
CA THR A 61 1.75 -18.25 1.08
C THR A 61 2.80 -18.19 -0.02
N VAL A 62 4.07 -18.15 0.35
CA VAL A 62 5.23 -18.35 -0.54
C VAL A 62 5.09 -19.63 -1.38
N PHE A 63 4.53 -20.69 -0.81
CA PHE A 63 4.33 -21.97 -1.50
C PHE A 63 2.87 -22.28 -1.79
N SER A 64 1.94 -21.91 -0.90
CA SER A 64 0.52 -22.20 -1.12
C SER A 64 -0.10 -21.36 -2.24
N ALA A 65 0.33 -20.11 -2.46
CA ALA A 65 -0.20 -19.32 -3.55
C ALA A 65 0.19 -19.91 -4.91
N PRO A 66 1.48 -20.22 -5.21
CA PRO A 66 1.84 -20.98 -6.41
C PRO A 66 1.08 -22.30 -6.57
N ALA A 67 0.87 -23.05 -5.48
CA ALA A 67 0.09 -24.29 -5.53
C ALA A 67 -1.39 -24.05 -5.89
N ILE A 68 -2.03 -23.01 -5.34
CA ILE A 68 -3.41 -22.63 -5.69
C ILE A 68 -3.49 -22.19 -7.16
N MET A 69 -2.57 -21.34 -7.62
CA MET A 69 -2.52 -20.90 -9.02
C MET A 69 -2.34 -22.09 -9.98
N ALA A 70 -1.44 -23.03 -9.67
CA ALA A 70 -1.20 -24.20 -10.52
C ALA A 70 -2.34 -25.24 -10.51
N ILE A 71 -3.09 -25.36 -9.42
CA ILE A 71 -4.18 -26.36 -9.28
C ILE A 71 -5.52 -25.83 -9.84
N TYR A 72 -5.80 -24.53 -9.69
CA TYR A 72 -7.10 -23.93 -9.98
C TYR A 72 -7.08 -22.87 -11.09
N ASP A 73 -5.93 -22.66 -11.76
CA ASP A 73 -5.71 -21.66 -12.82
C ASP A 73 -6.05 -20.21 -12.41
N THR A 74 -6.06 -19.95 -11.10
CA THR A 74 -6.37 -18.63 -10.53
C THR A 74 -5.17 -17.71 -10.66
N HIS A 75 -5.37 -16.51 -11.19
CA HIS A 75 -4.33 -15.50 -11.27
C HIS A 75 -4.47 -14.53 -10.07
N PHE A 76 -3.48 -14.50 -9.16
CA PHE A 76 -3.48 -13.57 -8.02
C PHE A 76 -2.87 -12.20 -8.35
N GLY A 77 -2.09 -12.12 -9.43
CA GLY A 77 -1.50 -10.89 -9.92
C GLY A 77 -0.35 -11.15 -10.89
N GLU A 78 -0.05 -10.15 -11.72
CA GLU A 78 0.99 -10.19 -12.74
C GLU A 78 2.20 -9.31 -12.35
N GLY A 79 3.38 -9.71 -12.81
CA GLY A 79 4.64 -8.97 -12.64
C GLY A 79 5.65 -9.62 -11.70
N ILE A 80 6.93 -9.25 -11.88
CA ILE A 80 8.07 -9.78 -11.12
C ILE A 80 8.04 -9.42 -9.62
N GLY A 81 7.28 -8.40 -9.24
CA GLY A 81 7.17 -7.97 -7.85
C GLY A 81 6.51 -9.00 -6.94
N LEU A 82 5.64 -9.88 -7.46
CA LEU A 82 4.98 -10.91 -6.65
C LEU A 82 6.00 -11.94 -6.11
N PRO A 83 6.87 -12.56 -6.95
CA PRO A 83 8.06 -13.28 -6.49
C PRO A 83 8.96 -12.50 -5.53
N LEU A 84 9.19 -11.20 -5.76
CA LEU A 84 10.03 -10.38 -4.89
C LEU A 84 9.43 -10.20 -3.48
N ILE A 85 8.12 -9.95 -3.36
CA ILE A 85 7.45 -9.86 -2.05
C ILE A 85 7.45 -11.22 -1.34
N PHE A 86 7.24 -12.32 -2.07
CA PHE A 86 7.38 -13.67 -1.48
C PHE A 86 8.80 -13.93 -0.97
N GLY A 87 9.82 -13.62 -1.77
CA GLY A 87 11.23 -13.76 -1.39
C GLY A 87 11.59 -12.91 -0.16
N ALA A 88 11.12 -11.66 -0.10
CA ALA A 88 11.30 -10.78 1.05
C ALA A 88 10.52 -11.26 2.30
N SER A 89 9.38 -11.94 2.11
CA SER A 89 8.56 -12.45 3.22
C SER A 89 9.21 -13.61 3.97
N ILE A 90 9.94 -14.50 3.29
CA ILE A 90 10.62 -15.66 3.89
C ILE A 90 11.48 -15.28 5.12
N PRO A 91 12.48 -14.38 5.04
CA PRO A 91 13.30 -14.03 6.19
C PRO A 91 12.51 -13.31 7.29
N ILE A 92 11.52 -12.49 6.94
CA ILE A 92 10.64 -11.81 7.89
C ILE A 92 9.82 -12.84 8.69
N ASP A 93 9.27 -13.85 8.02
CA ASP A 93 8.48 -14.91 8.65
C ASP A 93 9.33 -15.82 9.54
N ILE A 94 10.53 -16.22 9.08
CA ILE A 94 11.48 -17.00 9.88
C ILE A 94 11.85 -16.22 11.16
N TRP A 95 12.10 -14.92 11.05
CA TRP A 95 12.38 -14.05 12.19
C TRP A 95 11.17 -13.92 13.14
N ALA A 96 9.97 -13.62 12.61
CA ALA A 96 8.77 -13.43 13.41
C ALA A 96 8.36 -14.71 14.15
N LEU A 97 8.38 -15.86 13.48
CA LEU A 97 8.14 -17.18 14.10
C LEU A 97 9.25 -17.56 15.09
N GLY A 98 10.50 -17.15 14.84
CA GLY A 98 11.61 -17.37 15.77
C GLY A 98 11.46 -16.57 17.06
N LEU A 99 11.10 -15.28 16.95
CA LEU A 99 10.86 -14.39 18.09
C LEU A 99 9.67 -14.89 18.91
N VAL A 100 8.50 -15.05 18.28
CA VAL A 100 7.26 -15.48 18.94
C VAL A 100 7.35 -16.93 19.44
N GLY A 101 8.03 -17.82 18.72
CA GLY A 101 8.29 -19.18 19.16
C GLY A 101 9.11 -19.20 20.46
N ARG A 102 10.19 -18.40 20.54
CA ARG A 102 11.01 -18.28 21.76
C ARG A 102 10.21 -17.76 22.95
N THR A 103 9.39 -16.71 22.76
CA THR A 103 8.55 -16.17 23.85
C THR A 103 7.52 -17.19 24.32
N PHE A 104 6.80 -17.84 23.38
CA PHE A 104 5.74 -18.80 23.70
C PHE A 104 6.28 -20.06 24.40
N PHE A 105 7.43 -20.58 23.97
CA PHE A 105 8.05 -21.75 24.61
C PHE A 105 8.44 -21.48 26.07
N LEU A 106 9.00 -20.31 26.35
CA LEU A 106 9.44 -19.94 27.71
C LEU A 106 8.28 -19.53 28.63
N GLU A 107 7.37 -18.67 28.17
CA GLU A 107 6.27 -18.15 29.00
C GLU A 107 5.12 -19.14 29.16
N ARG A 108 4.68 -19.77 28.05
CA ARG A 108 3.45 -20.58 28.01
C ARG A 108 3.72 -22.06 28.19
N LEU A 109 4.77 -22.59 27.56
CA LEU A 109 5.14 -24.01 27.66
C LEU A 109 6.13 -24.28 28.81
N LYS A 110 6.81 -23.26 29.34
CA LYS A 110 7.90 -23.38 30.33
C LYS A 110 8.98 -24.38 29.92
N LYS A 111 9.33 -24.38 28.64
CA LYS A 111 10.34 -25.25 28.05
C LYS A 111 11.43 -24.45 27.37
N GLU A 112 12.64 -24.98 27.38
CA GLU A 112 13.76 -24.35 26.69
C GLU A 112 13.56 -24.43 25.17
N PRO A 113 13.69 -23.31 24.43
CA PRO A 113 13.55 -23.33 22.98
C PRO A 113 14.68 -24.16 22.36
N PRO A 114 14.39 -25.08 21.41
CA PRO A 114 15.40 -25.97 20.87
C PRO A 114 16.24 -25.24 19.81
N HIS A 115 17.44 -24.84 20.22
CA HIS A 115 18.55 -24.34 19.41
C HIS A 115 18.33 -23.00 18.65
N ASP A 116 19.43 -22.46 18.13
CA ASP A 116 19.48 -21.35 17.17
C ASP A 116 18.99 -21.80 15.79
N GLY A 117 17.68 -22.06 15.70
CA GLY A 117 17.00 -22.50 14.48
C GLY A 117 15.48 -22.60 14.59
N LEU A 118 14.89 -22.35 15.78
CA LEU A 118 13.45 -22.50 16.04
C LEU A 118 12.55 -21.77 15.03
N GLY A 119 12.94 -20.57 14.59
CA GLY A 119 12.18 -19.82 13.59
C GLY A 119 12.07 -20.55 12.26
N PHE A 120 13.19 -21.11 11.77
CA PHE A 120 13.22 -21.89 10.53
C PHE A 120 12.49 -23.22 10.67
N SER A 121 12.63 -23.92 11.80
CA SER A 121 11.99 -25.22 12.01
C SER A 121 10.46 -25.12 12.13
N ILE A 122 9.94 -24.06 12.77
CA ILE A 122 8.51 -23.74 12.76
C ILE A 122 8.10 -23.26 11.36
N TRP A 123 8.86 -22.37 10.71
CA TRP A 123 8.54 -21.85 9.38
C TRP A 123 8.38 -22.95 8.34
N TRP A 124 9.38 -23.83 8.17
CA TRP A 124 9.34 -24.89 7.17
C TRP A 124 8.18 -25.88 7.39
N ARG A 125 7.89 -26.25 8.65
CA ARG A 125 6.72 -27.08 8.98
C ARG A 125 5.41 -26.36 8.67
N THR A 126 5.32 -25.07 8.97
CA THR A 126 4.13 -24.24 8.69
C THR A 126 3.92 -24.10 7.18
N ALA A 127 4.99 -23.82 6.44
CA ALA A 127 5.02 -23.75 4.99
C ALA A 127 4.53 -25.05 4.34
N LEU A 128 5.09 -26.21 4.71
CA LEU A 128 4.66 -27.51 4.18
C LEU A 128 3.19 -27.83 4.51
N ILE A 129 2.79 -27.69 5.78
CA ILE A 129 1.40 -27.95 6.21
C ILE A 129 0.43 -27.04 5.44
N GLY A 130 0.75 -25.76 5.34
CA GLY A 130 -0.09 -24.79 4.65
C GLY A 130 -0.10 -24.95 3.12
N THR A 131 0.97 -25.44 2.51
CA THR A 131 1.01 -25.78 1.08
C THR A 131 0.03 -26.91 0.74
N LEU A 132 -0.24 -27.81 1.69
CA LEU A 132 -1.23 -28.88 1.51
C LEU A 132 -2.64 -28.44 1.93
N ILE A 133 -2.78 -27.79 3.08
CA ILE A 133 -4.09 -27.43 3.64
C ILE A 133 -4.73 -26.26 2.91
N MET A 134 -3.97 -25.24 2.48
CA MET A 134 -4.58 -24.03 1.92
C MET A 134 -5.17 -24.21 0.51
N PRO A 135 -4.57 -24.98 -0.43
CA PRO A 135 -5.26 -25.33 -1.68
C PRO A 135 -6.47 -26.25 -1.49
N LEU A 136 -6.44 -27.12 -0.48
CA LEU A 136 -7.58 -27.96 -0.12
C LEU A 136 -8.73 -27.13 0.47
N LEU A 137 -8.41 -26.19 1.36
CA LEU A 137 -9.35 -25.22 1.92
C LEU A 137 -9.93 -24.33 0.82
N TRP A 138 -9.10 -23.83 -0.12
CA TRP A 138 -9.56 -23.06 -1.28
C TRP A 138 -10.59 -23.85 -2.10
N GLY A 139 -10.26 -25.09 -2.48
CA GLY A 139 -11.15 -25.93 -3.28
C GLY A 139 -12.47 -26.27 -2.60
N ILE A 140 -12.42 -26.69 -1.33
CA ILE A 140 -13.63 -27.04 -0.57
C ILE A 140 -14.50 -25.81 -0.35
N VAL A 141 -13.93 -24.68 0.09
CA VAL A 141 -14.71 -23.45 0.34
C VAL A 141 -15.30 -22.91 -0.96
N SER A 142 -14.57 -22.95 -2.08
CA SER A 142 -15.11 -22.53 -3.39
C SER A 142 -16.30 -23.41 -3.80
N ARG A 143 -16.16 -24.74 -3.76
CA ARG A 143 -17.26 -25.67 -4.08
C ARG A 143 -18.46 -25.52 -3.14
N VAL A 144 -18.22 -25.28 -1.85
CA VAL A 144 -19.30 -24.99 -0.88
C VAL A 144 -19.97 -23.65 -1.21
N THR A 145 -19.22 -22.64 -1.63
CA THR A 145 -19.78 -21.35 -2.03
C THR A 145 -20.66 -21.50 -3.27
N ASP A 146 -20.17 -22.20 -4.31
CA ASP A 146 -20.93 -22.44 -5.55
C ASP A 146 -22.24 -23.22 -5.27
N THR A 147 -22.16 -24.28 -4.46
CA THR A 147 -23.34 -25.05 -4.06
C THR A 147 -24.30 -24.23 -3.20
N ALA A 148 -23.81 -23.43 -2.26
CA ALA A 148 -24.63 -22.56 -1.42
C ALA A 148 -25.31 -21.43 -2.22
N ILE A 149 -24.64 -20.86 -3.24
CA ILE A 149 -25.25 -19.91 -4.19
C ILE A 149 -26.39 -20.60 -4.94
N SER A 150 -26.14 -21.78 -5.54
CA SER A 150 -27.19 -22.53 -6.26
C SER A 150 -28.38 -22.90 -5.36
N ALA A 151 -28.12 -23.27 -4.11
CA ALA A 151 -29.15 -23.55 -3.12
C ALA A 151 -29.94 -22.28 -2.75
N SER A 152 -29.27 -21.14 -2.54
CA SER A 152 -29.92 -19.87 -2.21
C SER A 152 -30.85 -19.38 -3.32
N HIS A 153 -30.46 -19.52 -4.59
CA HIS A 153 -31.35 -19.26 -5.72
C HIS A 153 -32.55 -20.22 -5.74
N SER A 154 -32.32 -21.53 -5.55
CA SER A 154 -33.42 -22.51 -5.52
C SER A 154 -34.43 -22.26 -4.39
N ILE A 155 -33.98 -21.72 -3.25
CA ILE A 155 -34.82 -21.35 -2.10
C ILE A 155 -35.60 -20.05 -2.39
N ALA A 156 -34.98 -19.07 -3.07
CA ALA A 156 -35.65 -17.84 -3.49
C ALA A 156 -36.76 -18.11 -4.52
N ASP A 157 -36.57 -19.10 -5.40
CA ASP A 157 -37.55 -19.49 -6.43
C ASP A 157 -38.69 -20.39 -5.89
N MET A 158 -38.64 -20.86 -4.64
CA MET A 158 -39.73 -21.63 -4.03
C MET A 158 -41.01 -20.80 -3.93
N GLU A 159 -42.15 -21.38 -4.31
CA GLU A 159 -43.46 -20.70 -4.45
C GLU A 159 -43.89 -19.88 -3.21
N VAL A 160 -43.50 -20.33 -2.01
CA VAL A 160 -43.79 -19.66 -0.73
C VAL A 160 -42.93 -18.40 -0.50
N LEU A 161 -41.66 -18.43 -0.92
CA LEU A 161 -40.71 -17.32 -0.76
C LEU A 161 -40.75 -16.34 -1.93
N ARG A 162 -41.12 -16.82 -3.12
CA ARG A 162 -41.26 -16.01 -4.32
C ARG A 162 -42.18 -14.81 -4.15
N HIS A 163 -43.33 -14.98 -3.49
CA HIS A 163 -44.24 -13.85 -3.20
C HIS A 163 -43.60 -12.80 -2.27
N ILE A 164 -42.67 -13.20 -1.40
CA ILE A 164 -41.96 -12.27 -0.50
C ILE A 164 -40.83 -11.57 -1.27
N TYR A 165 -40.10 -12.31 -2.11
CA TYR A 165 -38.97 -11.82 -2.91
C TYR A 165 -39.37 -10.93 -4.10
N ASP A 166 -40.46 -11.25 -4.82
CA ASP A 166 -40.90 -10.52 -6.02
C ASP A 166 -41.78 -9.30 -5.70
N THR A 167 -42.52 -9.31 -4.57
CA THR A 167 -43.53 -8.29 -4.25
C THR A 167 -43.31 -7.49 -2.96
N GLY A 168 -42.38 -7.89 -2.09
CA GLY A 168 -42.24 -7.30 -0.74
C GLY A 168 -40.90 -6.64 -0.41
N LEU A 169 -39.80 -7.01 -1.07
CA LEU A 169 -38.44 -6.64 -0.66
C LEU A 169 -37.76 -5.67 -1.67
N PRO A 170 -37.14 -4.57 -1.21
CA PRO A 170 -36.30 -3.75 -2.08
C PRO A 170 -35.03 -4.52 -2.49
N VAL A 171 -34.51 -4.22 -3.69
CA VAL A 171 -33.38 -4.94 -4.32
C VAL A 171 -32.15 -5.09 -3.41
N ALA A 172 -31.86 -4.10 -2.58
CA ALA A 172 -30.74 -4.14 -1.63
C ALA A 172 -30.93 -5.23 -0.54
N GLU A 173 -32.13 -5.40 -0.02
CA GLU A 173 -32.44 -6.40 1.02
C GLU A 173 -32.47 -7.81 0.42
N ARG A 174 -32.91 -7.96 -0.83
CA ARG A 174 -32.82 -9.21 -1.61
C ARG A 174 -31.36 -9.69 -1.71
N ILE A 175 -30.46 -8.80 -2.15
CA ILE A 175 -29.02 -9.11 -2.27
C ILE A 175 -28.39 -9.36 -0.90
N GLY A 176 -28.79 -8.61 0.14
CA GLY A 176 -28.31 -8.80 1.51
C GLY A 176 -28.72 -10.15 2.11
N LEU A 177 -29.96 -10.60 1.91
CA LEU A 177 -30.42 -11.92 2.33
C LEU A 177 -29.71 -13.04 1.56
N GLU A 178 -29.58 -12.91 0.25
CA GLU A 178 -28.86 -13.89 -0.58
C GLU A 178 -27.40 -14.04 -0.10
N LEU A 179 -26.68 -12.92 0.03
CA LEU A 179 -25.30 -12.84 0.53
C LEU A 179 -25.15 -13.40 1.95
N THR A 180 -26.11 -13.17 2.86
CA THR A 180 -26.02 -13.72 4.23
C THR A 180 -26.32 -15.21 4.27
N VAL A 181 -27.21 -15.73 3.43
CA VAL A 181 -27.51 -17.18 3.34
C VAL A 181 -26.28 -17.95 2.83
N TRP A 182 -25.78 -17.67 1.62
CA TRP A 182 -24.63 -18.43 1.11
C TRP A 182 -23.32 -18.04 1.80
N GLY A 183 -23.17 -16.77 2.20
CA GLY A 183 -21.98 -16.25 2.87
C GLY A 183 -21.80 -16.81 4.28
N SER A 184 -22.87 -17.03 5.05
CA SER A 184 -22.78 -17.65 6.38
C SER A 184 -22.36 -19.12 6.30
N ILE A 185 -22.93 -19.89 5.36
CA ILE A 185 -22.57 -21.29 5.11
C ILE A 185 -21.09 -21.40 4.69
N SER A 186 -20.67 -20.59 3.71
CA SER A 186 -19.27 -20.55 3.25
C SER A 186 -18.30 -20.13 4.36
N SER A 187 -18.67 -19.13 5.16
CA SER A 187 -17.86 -18.66 6.31
C SER A 187 -17.75 -19.69 7.43
N ALA A 188 -18.81 -20.44 7.71
CA ALA A 188 -18.79 -21.50 8.72
C ALA A 188 -17.86 -22.65 8.30
N VAL A 189 -17.90 -23.08 7.04
CA VAL A 189 -16.99 -24.10 6.51
C VAL A 189 -15.55 -23.60 6.50
N LEU A 190 -15.31 -22.36 6.05
CA LEU A 190 -14.00 -21.71 6.10
C LEU A 190 -13.43 -21.68 7.53
N PHE A 191 -14.24 -21.31 8.51
CA PHE A 191 -13.84 -21.27 9.92
C PHE A 191 -13.47 -22.65 10.47
N ILE A 192 -14.32 -23.66 10.23
CA ILE A 192 -14.08 -25.05 10.67
C ILE A 192 -12.76 -25.59 10.07
N LEU A 193 -12.57 -25.45 8.76
CA LEU A 193 -11.35 -25.90 8.08
C LEU A 193 -10.11 -25.14 8.55
N SER A 194 -10.24 -23.83 8.82
CA SER A 194 -9.14 -23.01 9.38
C SER A 194 -8.76 -23.49 10.78
N VAL A 195 -9.73 -23.80 11.64
CA VAL A 195 -9.49 -24.35 12.99
C VAL A 195 -8.79 -25.71 12.92
N VAL A 196 -9.16 -26.57 11.97
CA VAL A 196 -8.47 -27.84 11.72
C VAL A 196 -7.02 -27.60 11.28
N GLY A 197 -6.77 -26.70 10.33
CA GLY A 197 -5.42 -26.36 9.87
C GLY A 197 -4.52 -25.82 10.99
N VAL A 198 -5.04 -24.92 11.82
CA VAL A 198 -4.34 -24.37 12.99
C VAL A 198 -4.09 -25.44 14.06
N SER A 199 -5.00 -26.41 14.23
CA SER A 199 -4.80 -27.54 15.14
C SER A 199 -3.68 -28.48 14.66
N VAL A 200 -3.63 -28.81 13.36
CA VAL A 200 -2.54 -29.61 12.76
C VAL A 200 -1.18 -28.93 12.92
N LEU A 201 -1.11 -27.62 12.67
CA LEU A 201 0.10 -26.82 12.93
C LEU A 201 0.48 -26.85 14.41
N GLY A 202 -0.47 -26.63 15.30
CA GLY A 202 -0.26 -26.68 16.74
C GLY A 202 0.24 -28.03 17.24
N GLN A 203 -0.21 -29.13 16.64
CA GLN A 203 0.28 -30.48 16.94
C GLN A 203 1.72 -30.68 16.43
N ALA A 204 2.07 -30.13 15.27
CA ALA A 204 3.44 -30.15 14.75
C ALA A 204 4.42 -29.35 15.62
N ILE A 205 3.96 -28.26 16.26
CA ILE A 205 4.73 -27.46 17.23
C ILE A 205 4.78 -28.17 18.60
N ARG A 206 3.67 -28.76 19.06
CA ARG A 206 3.63 -29.55 20.30
C ARG A 206 4.68 -30.66 20.29
N ARG A 207 4.86 -31.37 19.17
CA ARG A 207 5.92 -32.38 19.00
C ARG A 207 7.33 -31.80 19.16
N ILE A 208 7.60 -30.58 18.67
CA ILE A 208 8.88 -29.88 18.91
C ILE A 208 9.04 -29.64 20.42
N ALA A 209 7.99 -29.20 21.08
CA ALA A 209 8.01 -28.94 22.51
C ALA A 209 8.14 -30.22 23.35
N GLU A 210 7.70 -31.38 22.88
CA GLU A 210 7.83 -32.66 23.60
C GLU A 210 9.31 -33.03 23.83
N ASP A 211 10.17 -32.84 22.82
CA ASP A 211 11.62 -33.05 22.89
C ASP A 211 12.38 -32.01 23.76
N CYS A 212 11.75 -30.88 24.08
CA CYS A 212 12.38 -29.81 24.85
C CYS A 212 12.45 -30.08 26.36
N ARG A 213 13.61 -29.72 26.95
CA ARG A 213 13.83 -29.71 28.40
C ARG A 213 12.91 -28.68 29.09
N PRO A 214 12.45 -28.95 30.33
CA PRO A 214 11.78 -27.94 31.13
C PRO A 214 12.73 -26.78 31.43
N ALA A 215 12.23 -25.55 31.42
CA ALA A 215 13.02 -24.40 31.82
C ALA A 215 13.37 -24.49 33.32
N PRO A 216 14.66 -24.37 33.71
CA PRO A 216 15.09 -24.59 35.10
C PRO A 216 14.77 -23.41 36.03
N GLU A 217 14.36 -22.28 35.48
CA GLU A 217 14.20 -21.00 36.19
C GLU A 217 12.80 -20.81 36.79
N ASN A 218 12.74 -20.14 37.94
CA ASN A 218 11.49 -19.62 38.48
C ASN A 218 10.95 -18.46 37.60
N TYR A 219 9.67 -18.10 37.72
CA TYR A 219 9.01 -17.12 36.84
C TYR A 219 9.76 -15.78 36.71
N GLN A 220 10.31 -15.26 37.81
CA GLN A 220 11.09 -14.01 37.78
C GLN A 220 12.43 -14.14 37.04
N GLY A 221 13.06 -15.32 37.08
CA GLY A 221 14.25 -15.64 36.27
C GLY A 221 13.91 -15.64 34.78
N LEU A 222 12.82 -16.34 34.40
CA LEU A 222 12.32 -16.37 33.02
C LEU A 222 12.08 -14.97 32.45
N VAL A 223 11.45 -14.07 33.22
CA VAL A 223 11.24 -12.67 32.81
C VAL A 223 12.57 -11.94 32.64
N THR A 224 13.50 -12.10 33.58
CA THR A 224 14.83 -11.44 33.53
C THR A 224 15.65 -11.92 32.32
N ARG A 225 15.69 -13.24 32.08
CA ARG A 225 16.31 -13.86 30.90
C ARG A 225 15.66 -13.38 29.61
N TRP A 226 14.35 -13.16 29.60
CA TRP A 226 13.62 -12.69 28.44
C TRP A 226 13.86 -11.21 28.10
N ASP A 227 13.93 -10.33 29.10
CA ASP A 227 14.38 -8.95 28.89
C ASP A 227 15.85 -8.91 28.42
N LEU A 228 16.72 -9.74 28.98
CA LEU A 228 18.11 -9.87 28.51
C LEU A 228 18.21 -10.37 27.06
N MET A 229 17.29 -11.22 26.59
CA MET A 229 17.23 -11.63 25.17
C MET A 229 16.73 -10.53 24.22
N ARG A 230 16.08 -9.48 24.73
CA ARG A 230 15.63 -8.33 23.94
C ARG A 230 16.70 -7.27 23.76
N VAL A 231 17.61 -7.15 24.72
CA VAL A 231 18.79 -6.29 24.60
C VAL A 231 19.74 -6.94 23.59
N PRO A 232 20.10 -6.27 22.49
CA PRO A 232 21.11 -6.80 21.59
C PRO A 232 22.45 -6.89 22.33
N ASN A 233 23.11 -8.05 22.26
CA ASN A 233 24.46 -8.23 22.79
C ASN A 233 25.46 -7.22 22.18
N ASP A 234 25.17 -6.72 20.98
CA ASP A 234 25.91 -5.65 20.32
C ASP A 234 24.96 -4.51 19.92
N GLN A 235 24.89 -3.49 20.79
CA GLN A 235 24.12 -2.27 20.56
C GLN A 235 24.70 -1.40 19.43
N GLY A 236 26.01 -1.50 19.17
CA GLY A 236 26.68 -0.81 18.07
C GLY A 236 26.26 -1.39 16.72
N LEU A 237 26.21 -2.72 16.61
CA LEU A 237 25.71 -3.41 15.43
C LEU A 237 24.21 -3.15 15.19
N LEU A 238 23.39 -3.05 16.25
CA LEU A 238 21.99 -2.62 16.12
C LEU A 238 21.91 -1.20 15.53
N LEU A 239 22.64 -0.23 16.09
CA LEU A 239 22.62 1.14 15.62
C LEU A 239 23.13 1.27 14.18
N ALA A 240 24.21 0.57 13.84
CA ALA A 240 24.79 0.56 12.51
C ALA A 240 23.85 -0.09 11.47
N SER A 241 23.18 -1.19 11.81
CA SER A 241 22.21 -1.84 10.91
C SER A 241 20.92 -1.02 10.76
N LEU A 242 20.44 -0.37 11.82
CA LEU A 242 19.29 0.55 11.76
C LEU A 242 19.61 1.77 10.89
N ALA A 243 20.77 2.40 11.09
CA ALA A 243 21.23 3.53 10.29
C ALA A 243 21.48 3.12 8.83
N GLY A 244 22.12 1.97 8.59
CA GLY A 244 22.34 1.42 7.26
C GLY A 244 21.03 1.14 6.51
N ALA A 245 20.05 0.53 7.19
CA ALA A 245 18.71 0.34 6.63
C ALA A 245 18.03 1.69 6.32
N GLY A 246 18.15 2.68 7.20
CA GLY A 246 17.64 4.04 6.96
C GLY A 246 18.29 4.72 5.75
N VAL A 247 19.60 4.57 5.56
CA VAL A 247 20.32 5.07 4.38
C VAL A 247 19.86 4.34 3.12
N VAL A 248 19.74 3.02 3.15
CA VAL A 248 19.23 2.24 2.00
C VAL A 248 17.80 2.65 1.66
N PHE A 249 16.88 2.72 2.63
CA PHE A 249 15.51 3.18 2.39
C PHE A 249 15.45 4.62 1.87
N SER A 250 16.34 5.51 2.33
CA SER A 250 16.46 6.87 1.82
C SER A 250 16.92 6.88 0.35
N LEU A 251 17.99 6.17 0.01
CA LEU A 251 18.47 6.03 -1.38
C LEU A 251 17.39 5.43 -2.27
N VAL A 252 16.76 4.35 -1.82
CA VAL A 252 15.65 3.67 -2.50
C VAL A 252 14.49 4.65 -2.72
N PHE A 253 14.06 5.40 -1.70
CA PHE A 253 13.05 6.46 -1.81
C PHE A 253 13.44 7.53 -2.85
N TRP A 254 14.67 8.02 -2.85
CA TRP A 254 15.16 8.99 -3.83
C TRP A 254 15.27 8.43 -5.26
N THR A 255 15.50 7.14 -5.43
CA THR A 255 15.50 6.48 -6.76
C THR A 255 14.11 6.07 -7.26
N ILE A 256 13.17 5.80 -6.35
CA ILE A 256 11.78 5.45 -6.70
C ILE A 256 10.96 6.70 -6.97
N LEU A 257 11.26 7.82 -6.29
CA LEU A 257 10.55 9.08 -6.46
C LEU A 257 10.39 9.34 -7.96
N PRO A 258 9.15 9.21 -8.49
CA PRO A 258 8.95 9.34 -9.92
C PRO A 258 9.30 10.77 -10.33
N VAL A 259 9.49 10.99 -11.63
CA VAL A 259 9.66 12.33 -12.21
C VAL A 259 8.30 13.05 -12.22
N THR A 260 7.70 13.19 -11.03
CA THR A 260 6.50 13.96 -10.70
C THR A 260 6.86 15.35 -10.18
N THR A 261 8.11 15.79 -10.35
CA THR A 261 8.31 17.17 -10.78
C THR A 261 7.58 17.32 -12.11
N PRO A 262 6.45 18.04 -12.18
CA PRO A 262 5.60 18.02 -13.36
C PRO A 262 6.39 18.54 -14.56
N HIS A 263 6.78 17.62 -15.45
CA HIS A 263 7.34 18.01 -16.72
C HIS A 263 6.22 18.71 -17.49
N PRO A 264 6.40 19.97 -17.92
CA PRO A 264 5.35 20.69 -18.60
C PRO A 264 4.98 19.90 -19.86
N HIS A 265 3.71 19.51 -19.97
CA HIS A 265 3.20 18.84 -21.17
C HIS A 265 3.57 19.68 -22.40
N GLU A 266 4.00 19.05 -23.48
CA GLU A 266 4.43 19.73 -24.72
C GLU A 266 3.36 20.70 -25.28
N CYS A 267 2.09 20.46 -24.95
CA CYS A 267 0.95 21.32 -25.28
C CYS A 267 0.97 22.71 -24.60
N CYS A 268 1.77 22.90 -23.54
CA CYS A 268 1.75 24.09 -22.69
C CYS A 268 3.16 24.68 -22.51
N THR A 269 3.73 25.23 -23.58
CA THR A 269 4.92 26.08 -23.49
C THR A 269 4.66 27.20 -22.50
N LYS A 270 5.39 27.20 -21.38
CA LYS A 270 5.31 28.27 -20.37
C LYS A 270 5.68 29.58 -21.07
N PRO A 271 4.81 30.62 -21.08
CA PRO A 271 5.14 31.86 -21.76
C PRO A 271 6.43 32.42 -21.18
N GLU A 272 7.40 32.73 -22.05
CA GLU A 272 8.66 33.32 -21.63
C GLU A 272 8.39 34.70 -21.04
N VAL A 273 8.29 34.76 -19.71
CA VAL A 273 8.36 36.00 -18.96
C VAL A 273 9.79 36.49 -19.09
N HIS A 274 10.07 37.27 -20.15
CA HIS A 274 11.26 38.11 -20.19
C HIS A 274 11.23 38.99 -18.94
N ALA A 275 12.14 38.70 -18.00
CA ALA A 275 12.36 39.56 -16.86
C ALA A 275 12.65 40.97 -17.36
N GLU A 276 11.98 41.99 -16.80
CA GLU A 276 12.26 43.37 -17.16
C GLU A 276 13.77 43.63 -17.01
N PRO A 277 14.43 44.21 -18.03
CA PRO A 277 15.87 44.37 -18.00
C PRO A 277 16.28 45.22 -16.81
N ILE A 278 17.19 44.68 -15.98
CA ILE A 278 17.63 45.27 -14.72
C ILE A 278 17.90 46.77 -14.91
N TYR A 279 17.07 47.60 -14.26
CA TYR A 279 17.14 49.05 -14.39
C TYR A 279 18.48 49.56 -13.83
N LYS A 280 19.43 49.87 -14.73
CA LYS A 280 20.72 50.45 -14.38
C LYS A 280 20.60 51.98 -14.28
N PRO A 281 20.58 52.57 -13.08
CA PRO A 281 20.38 54.02 -12.94
C PRO A 281 21.51 54.84 -13.57
N GLY A 282 22.74 54.30 -13.64
CA GLY A 282 23.86 54.95 -14.32
C GLY A 282 23.64 55.15 -15.82
N ASP A 283 23.11 54.13 -16.52
CA ASP A 283 22.85 54.21 -17.96
C ASP A 283 21.68 55.18 -18.26
N ALA A 284 20.65 55.17 -17.40
CA ALA A 284 19.56 56.14 -17.47
C ALA A 284 20.04 57.58 -17.23
N LEU A 285 20.93 57.80 -16.25
CA LEU A 285 21.53 59.10 -15.97
C LEU A 285 22.38 59.61 -17.14
N ASN A 286 23.22 58.74 -17.72
CA ASN A 286 24.09 59.09 -18.84
C ASN A 286 23.28 59.37 -20.14
N LYS A 287 22.15 58.71 -20.32
CA LYS A 287 21.20 59.00 -21.41
C LYS A 287 20.49 60.35 -21.21
N ASN A 288 20.23 60.75 -19.96
CA ASN A 288 19.65 62.04 -19.64
C ASN A 288 20.66 63.19 -19.75
N THR A 289 21.94 63.01 -19.38
CA THR A 289 22.98 64.02 -19.60
C THR A 289 23.23 64.26 -21.10
N GLN A 290 23.26 63.21 -21.93
CA GLN A 290 23.31 63.34 -23.39
C GLN A 290 22.09 64.10 -23.96
N ARG A 291 20.88 63.82 -23.46
CA ARG A 291 19.67 64.56 -23.86
C ARG A 291 19.72 66.04 -23.45
N LEU A 292 20.21 66.34 -22.25
CA LEU A 292 20.40 67.72 -21.79
C LEU A 292 21.42 68.47 -22.65
N ALA A 293 22.54 67.83 -23.01
CA ALA A 293 23.52 68.42 -23.92
C ALA A 293 22.94 68.67 -25.33
N ALA A 294 22.15 67.72 -25.86
CA ALA A 294 21.47 67.88 -27.15
C ALA A 294 20.41 69.00 -27.10
N MET A 295 19.64 69.13 -26.02
CA MET A 295 18.68 70.22 -25.83
C MET A 295 19.39 71.57 -25.66
N ALA A 296 20.50 71.65 -24.94
CA ALA A 296 21.30 72.87 -24.82
C ALA A 296 21.81 73.33 -26.19
N ALA A 297 22.35 72.41 -27.01
CA ALA A 297 22.77 72.70 -28.38
C ALA A 297 21.60 73.12 -29.28
N GLN A 298 20.41 72.53 -29.13
CA GLN A 298 19.20 72.96 -29.84
C GLN A 298 18.70 74.34 -29.39
N ILE A 299 18.81 74.68 -28.11
CA ILE A 299 18.46 76.01 -27.59
C ILE A 299 19.44 77.06 -28.16
N GLU A 300 20.74 76.80 -28.15
CA GLU A 300 21.74 77.70 -28.74
C GLU A 300 21.54 77.87 -30.26
N ALA A 301 21.14 76.80 -30.97
CA ALA A 301 20.78 76.87 -32.39
C ALA A 301 19.47 77.65 -32.62
N MET A 302 18.44 77.47 -31.80
CA MET A 302 17.18 78.22 -31.88
C MET A 302 17.35 79.70 -31.51
N GLU A 303 18.24 80.02 -30.58
CA GLU A 303 18.57 81.41 -30.22
C GLU A 303 19.26 82.13 -31.38
N LYS A 304 20.14 81.43 -32.12
CA LYS A 304 20.73 81.92 -33.38
C LYS A 304 19.73 82.01 -34.54
N GLN A 305 18.64 81.24 -34.53
CA GLN A 305 17.60 81.25 -35.58
C GLN A 305 16.37 82.12 -35.25
N LYS A 306 16.31 82.76 -34.08
CA LYS A 306 15.14 83.53 -33.64
C LYS A 306 14.86 84.89 -34.30
N PRO A 307 15.72 85.53 -35.13
CA PRO A 307 15.36 86.80 -35.76
C PRO A 307 14.51 86.68 -37.04
N GLU A 308 14.23 85.47 -37.58
CA GLU A 308 13.59 85.34 -38.90
C GLU A 308 12.34 84.44 -38.97
N THR A 309 11.39 84.88 -39.81
CA THR A 309 10.26 84.12 -40.40
C THR A 309 8.97 83.89 -39.56
N LYS A 310 8.03 84.85 -39.69
CA LYS A 310 6.57 84.67 -39.49
C LYS A 310 5.88 84.44 -40.85
N GLY A 311 4.87 83.56 -40.92
CA GLY A 311 3.98 83.32 -42.07
C GLY A 311 4.22 81.95 -42.75
N GLN A 312 3.25 81.22 -43.32
CA GLN A 312 1.85 81.54 -43.74
C GLN A 312 0.85 80.35 -43.50
N LYS A 313 -0.35 80.39 -44.11
CA LYS A 313 -1.59 79.59 -43.87
C LYS A 313 -2.27 79.22 -45.23
N GLU A 314 -3.40 78.51 -45.41
CA GLU A 314 -4.50 77.97 -44.57
C GLU A 314 -5.44 77.01 -45.39
N LYS A 315 -6.43 76.34 -44.72
CA LYS A 315 -7.73 75.81 -45.24
C LYS A 315 -7.77 74.55 -46.15
N GLY A 316 -8.81 73.68 -46.15
CA GLY A 316 -9.87 73.40 -45.15
C GLY A 316 -11.37 73.40 -45.60
N LYS A 317 -12.11 72.27 -45.46
CA LYS A 317 -13.61 72.02 -45.36
C LYS A 317 -13.91 70.49 -45.27
N GLY A 318 -15.09 69.90 -44.94
CA GLY A 318 -16.39 70.33 -44.37
C GLY A 318 -17.61 70.34 -45.35
N LYS A 319 -18.79 69.69 -45.13
CA LYS A 319 -19.37 68.75 -44.12
C LYS A 319 -20.66 68.01 -44.68
N PRO A 320 -21.31 67.03 -43.98
CA PRO A 320 -22.36 66.10 -44.53
C PRO A 320 -23.80 66.20 -43.92
N ALA A 321 -24.77 65.39 -44.40
CA ALA A 321 -25.97 64.77 -43.75
C ALA A 321 -26.95 64.22 -44.85
N GLY A 322 -27.87 63.26 -44.70
CA GLY A 322 -28.26 62.31 -43.63
C GLY A 322 -29.76 61.93 -43.72
N ALA A 323 -30.17 60.63 -43.67
CA ALA A 323 -31.54 60.13 -43.33
C ALA A 323 -31.70 58.60 -43.49
N ALA A 324 -32.55 58.00 -42.64
CA ALA A 324 -33.20 56.67 -42.71
C ALA A 324 -34.57 56.81 -41.97
N PRO A 325 -35.45 55.79 -41.77
CA PRO A 325 -35.43 54.37 -42.18
C PRO A 325 -36.80 53.79 -42.69
N SER A 326 -36.80 52.52 -43.13
CA SER A 326 -37.89 51.52 -42.98
C SER A 326 -37.31 50.13 -43.36
N ASP A 327 -37.29 49.11 -42.50
CA ASP A 327 -38.38 48.28 -41.96
C ASP A 327 -38.83 47.13 -42.91
N ASN A 328 -38.28 45.92 -42.76
CA ASN A 328 -39.07 44.74 -42.33
C ASN A 328 -38.31 43.39 -42.16
N SER A 329 -38.67 42.70 -41.07
CA SER A 329 -38.78 41.24 -40.83
C SER A 329 -37.89 40.16 -41.55
N LYS A 330 -37.03 39.49 -40.73
CA LYS A 330 -36.89 38.02 -40.47
C LYS A 330 -36.66 37.00 -41.63
N PRO A 331 -36.14 35.78 -41.34
CA PRO A 331 -35.88 35.13 -40.04
C PRO A 331 -34.48 35.36 -39.45
#